data_AF-A0A7J9CI24-F1
#
_entry.id   AF-A0A7J9CI24-F1
#
_cell.length_a   1.000
_cell.length_b   1.000
_cell.length_c   1.000
_cell.angle_alpha   90.00
_cell.angle_beta   90.00
_cell.angle_gamma   90.00
#
_symmetry.space_group_name_H-M   'P 1'
#
loop_
_entity.id
_entity.type
_entity.pdbx_description
1 polymer ?
#
loop_
_entity_poly.entity_id
_entity_poly.type
_entity_poly.pdbx_seq_one_letter_code
_entity_poly.pdbx_strand_id
1 'polypeptide(L)'
;MMMRLIIVSQNLLLTEMTYVNLQLNPERYTGYNGTSARRIWDAVYSENCPKYPAEELCQEEKILYKLISGLHSSISVHIASDYLIDEATNLWGHNLEIMYYRVLQYPNRVENLYFTFLFVLRAVTKAAEYLEQAEYDTGNPTEDLKTQSLMKQLLYDPKLQAACPLPFDEAKLWKGRRGPELKQKIQAQFKNISAVMDCVGCEKCRLWGKLQVSGLGTALKILFSVNDEENLVQIVSTLPRL
;
A
#
# COMPACT_ATOMS: atom_id res chain seq x y z
N MET A 1 22.46 -2.73 -6.38
CA MET A 1 22.27 -2.65 -4.91
C MET A 1 21.18 -1.67 -4.47
N MET A 2 20.89 -0.61 -5.26
CA MET A 2 19.86 0.40 -4.93
C MET A 2 18.40 -0.08 -4.97
N MET A 3 18.05 -1.07 -5.79
CA MET A 3 16.66 -1.57 -5.89
C MET A 3 16.15 -2.34 -4.65
N ARG A 4 16.97 -2.43 -3.60
CA ARG A 4 16.64 -3.10 -2.32
C ARG A 4 16.52 -2.12 -1.16
N LEU A 5 16.72 -0.82 -1.43
CA LEU A 5 16.80 0.22 -0.45
C LEU A 5 15.69 1.24 -0.71
N ILE A 6 14.71 1.29 0.20
CA ILE A 6 13.71 2.36 0.18
C ILE A 6 14.20 3.48 1.09
N ILE A 7 14.01 4.72 0.64
CA ILE A 7 14.25 5.91 1.45
C ILE A 7 13.13 6.01 2.48
N VAL A 8 13.48 5.88 3.75
CA VAL A 8 12.50 5.89 4.85
C VAL A 8 12.85 7.04 5.79
N SER A 9 11.90 7.94 6.00
CA SER A 9 12.01 9.01 7.00
C SER A 9 11.89 8.41 8.39
N GLN A 10 12.97 8.50 9.17
CA GLN A 10 13.07 7.86 10.49
C GLN A 10 12.55 8.74 11.65
N ASN A 11 12.41 10.07 11.52
CA ASN A 11 11.93 10.93 12.63
C ASN A 11 11.31 12.26 12.15
N LEU A 12 10.32 12.77 12.91
CA LEU A 12 9.63 14.05 12.66
C LEU A 12 10.46 15.31 13.01
N LEU A 13 11.66 15.14 13.56
CA LEU A 13 12.52 16.24 14.03
C LEU A 13 13.85 16.35 13.28
N LEU A 14 14.18 15.40 12.40
CA LEU A 14 15.41 15.38 11.62
C LEU A 14 15.11 14.99 10.18
N THR A 15 15.56 15.78 9.22
CA THR A 15 15.54 15.52 7.77
C THR A 15 16.50 14.40 7.36
N GLU A 16 16.79 13.46 8.25
CA GLU A 16 17.67 12.32 7.97
C GLU A 16 16.85 11.21 7.31
N MET A 17 16.99 11.16 5.99
CA MET A 17 16.51 10.07 5.15
C MET A 17 17.59 9.00 5.09
N THR A 18 17.28 7.80 5.57
CA THR A 18 18.19 6.66 5.52
C THR A 18 17.67 5.59 4.57
N TYR A 19 18.59 4.94 3.88
CA TYR A 19 18.29 3.76 3.08
C TYR A 19 18.17 2.53 3.97
N VAL A 20 17.04 1.81 3.87
CA VAL A 20 16.79 0.60 4.65
C VAL A 20 16.69 -0.61 3.72
N ASN A 21 17.45 -1.68 4.03
CA ASN A 21 17.37 -2.94 3.29
C ASN A 21 16.15 -3.74 3.77
N LEU A 22 15.15 -3.87 2.90
CA LEU A 22 13.90 -4.56 3.22
C LEU A 22 14.05 -6.08 3.37
N GLN A 23 15.06 -6.69 2.72
CA GLN A 23 15.30 -8.14 2.85
C GLN A 23 15.75 -8.51 4.27
N LEU A 24 16.48 -7.60 4.93
CA LEU A 24 16.90 -7.77 6.33
C LEU A 24 15.81 -7.34 7.32
N ASN A 25 14.74 -6.70 6.84
CA ASN A 25 13.65 -6.17 7.64
C ASN A 25 12.29 -6.66 7.11
N PRO A 26 12.05 -7.98 7.04
CA PRO A 26 10.78 -8.51 6.53
C PRO A 26 9.58 -8.08 7.39
N GLU A 27 8.42 -7.94 6.76
CA GLU A 27 7.15 -7.75 7.47
C GLU A 27 6.73 -9.09 8.10
N ARG A 28 6.69 -9.14 9.43
CA ARG A 28 6.39 -10.35 10.20
C ARG A 28 5.93 -10.00 11.62
N TYR A 29 5.69 -11.01 12.46
CA TYR A 29 5.39 -10.79 13.87
C TYR A 29 6.48 -9.99 14.60
N THR A 30 6.08 -8.96 15.34
CA THR A 30 6.96 -8.08 16.13
C THR A 30 6.58 -7.98 17.61
N GLY A 31 5.50 -8.64 18.01
CA GLY A 31 4.90 -8.45 19.34
C GLY A 31 4.13 -7.13 19.52
N TYR A 32 4.11 -6.22 18.54
CA TYR A 32 3.37 -4.96 18.65
C TYR A 32 1.86 -5.19 18.74
N ASN A 33 1.27 -4.92 19.90
CA ASN A 33 -0.13 -5.21 20.18
C ASN A 33 -0.73 -4.23 21.21
N GLY A 34 -1.93 -4.55 21.73
CA GLY A 34 -2.53 -3.84 22.85
C GLY A 34 -3.07 -2.45 22.50
N THR A 35 -3.17 -1.59 23.51
CA THR A 35 -3.78 -0.25 23.41
C THR A 35 -3.02 0.66 22.46
N SER A 36 -1.69 0.54 22.38
CA SER A 36 -0.86 1.32 21.43
C SER A 36 -1.24 1.00 19.98
N ALA A 37 -1.23 -0.27 19.59
CA ALA A 37 -1.59 -0.68 18.24
C ALA A 37 -3.05 -0.35 17.90
N ARG A 38 -3.96 -0.54 18.86
CA ARG A 38 -5.39 -0.21 18.69
C ARG A 38 -5.61 1.27 18.42
N ARG A 39 -4.99 2.18 19.18
CA ARG A 39 -5.11 3.63 18.98
C ARG A 39 -4.66 4.08 17.60
N ILE A 40 -3.60 3.46 17.05
CA ILE A 40 -3.14 3.73 15.69
C ILE A 40 -4.23 3.36 14.69
N TRP A 41 -4.75 2.14 14.75
CA TRP A 41 -5.81 1.73 13.82
C TRP A 41 -7.08 2.55 13.98
N ASP A 42 -7.50 2.86 15.21
CA ASP A 42 -8.66 3.72 15.48
C ASP A 42 -8.47 5.11 14.84
N ALA A 43 -7.27 5.70 14.93
CA ALA A 43 -6.95 6.95 14.27
C ALA A 43 -7.00 6.83 12.74
N VAL A 44 -6.37 5.80 12.16
CA VAL A 44 -6.39 5.55 10.71
C VAL A 44 -7.82 5.38 10.18
N TYR A 45 -8.67 4.61 10.85
CA TYR A 45 -10.06 4.44 10.42
C TYR A 45 -10.91 5.69 10.68
N SER A 46 -10.57 6.52 11.66
CA SER A 46 -11.27 7.78 11.92
C SER A 46 -11.02 8.83 10.83
N GLU A 47 -9.92 8.73 10.08
CA GLU A 47 -9.70 9.58 8.90
C GLU A 47 -10.71 9.30 7.78
N ASN A 48 -11.34 8.11 7.76
CA ASN A 48 -12.26 7.72 6.69
C ASN A 48 -13.62 8.44 6.74
N CYS A 49 -14.04 9.01 7.89
CA CYS A 49 -15.31 9.74 7.99
C CYS A 49 -15.32 10.76 9.15
N PRO A 50 -15.54 12.06 8.91
CA PRO A 50 -15.80 13.02 9.98
C PRO A 50 -17.14 12.69 10.67
N LYS A 51 -17.16 12.69 12.00
CA LYS A 51 -18.34 12.45 12.84
C LYS A 51 -19.42 13.54 12.63
N TYR A 52 -20.23 13.44 11.59
CA TYR A 52 -21.47 14.21 11.43
C TYR A 52 -22.57 13.35 10.76
N PRO A 53 -23.86 13.54 11.13
CA PRO A 53 -24.94 12.68 10.67
C PRO A 53 -25.40 13.13 9.28
N ALA A 54 -24.89 12.49 8.24
CA ALA A 54 -25.51 12.51 6.92
C ALA A 54 -25.38 11.11 6.31
N GLU A 55 -26.41 10.30 6.51
CA GLU A 55 -26.53 8.91 6.10
C GLU A 55 -26.44 8.69 4.56
N GLU A 56 -26.19 9.75 3.79
CA GLU A 56 -26.11 9.73 2.32
C GLU A 56 -24.69 9.94 1.74
N LEU A 57 -23.64 10.19 2.55
CA LEU A 57 -22.31 10.56 2.03
C LEU A 57 -21.25 9.44 1.95
N CYS A 58 -21.57 8.21 2.36
CA CYS A 58 -20.56 7.17 2.55
C CYS A 58 -20.40 6.14 1.41
N GLN A 59 -20.97 6.33 0.21
CA GLN A 59 -20.80 5.34 -0.87
C GLN A 59 -19.39 5.39 -1.50
N GLU A 60 -18.84 6.58 -1.69
CA GLU A 60 -17.48 6.80 -2.22
C GLU A 60 -16.39 6.68 -1.12
N GLU A 61 -16.77 6.82 0.16
CA GLU A 61 -15.92 6.50 1.34
C GLU A 61 -15.71 4.99 1.54
N LYS A 62 -16.44 4.14 0.80
CA LYS A 62 -16.21 2.69 0.77
C LYS A 62 -14.84 2.32 0.21
N ILE A 63 -14.26 3.09 -0.71
CA ILE A 63 -13.00 2.69 -1.36
C ILE A 63 -11.84 2.84 -0.38
N LEU A 64 -11.72 4.01 0.27
CA LEU A 64 -10.68 4.22 1.26
C LEU A 64 -10.80 3.20 2.40
N TYR A 65 -12.02 2.97 2.90
CA TYR A 65 -12.27 1.91 3.88
C TYR A 65 -11.82 0.53 3.39
N LYS A 66 -12.17 0.15 2.15
CA LYS A 66 -11.77 -1.13 1.57
C LYS A 66 -10.25 -1.25 1.42
N LEU A 67 -9.56 -0.19 0.98
CA LEU A 67 -8.11 -0.14 0.85
C LEU A 67 -7.41 -0.29 2.21
N ILE A 68 -7.85 0.49 3.22
CA ILE A 68 -7.31 0.42 4.57
C ILE A 68 -7.63 -0.93 5.22
N SER A 69 -8.83 -1.44 5.05
CA SER A 69 -9.22 -2.77 5.53
C SER A 69 -8.41 -3.88 4.87
N GLY A 70 -8.16 -3.81 3.56
CA GLY A 70 -7.35 -4.80 2.87
C GLY A 70 -5.88 -4.72 3.26
N LEU A 71 -5.34 -3.52 3.47
CA LEU A 71 -4.02 -3.31 4.03
C LEU A 71 -3.88 -3.93 5.44
N HIS A 72 -4.85 -3.65 6.31
CA HIS A 72 -4.88 -4.23 7.66
C HIS A 72 -4.99 -5.77 7.63
N SER A 73 -5.79 -6.32 6.72
CA SER A 73 -5.85 -7.76 6.46
C SER A 73 -4.48 -8.29 6.00
N SER A 74 -3.81 -7.62 5.06
CA SER A 74 -2.49 -8.00 4.55
C SER A 74 -1.45 -8.09 5.67
N ILE A 75 -1.38 -7.07 6.53
CA ILE A 75 -0.47 -7.05 7.68
C ILE A 75 -0.77 -8.22 8.62
N SER A 76 -2.06 -8.49 8.89
CA SER A 76 -2.47 -9.61 9.74
C SER A 76 -2.08 -10.97 9.15
N VAL A 77 -2.16 -11.13 7.82
CA VAL A 77 -1.71 -12.35 7.12
C VAL A 77 -0.19 -12.49 7.21
N HIS A 78 0.59 -11.43 7.02
CA HIS A 78 2.06 -11.48 7.15
C HIS A 78 2.48 -11.87 8.56
N ILE A 79 1.86 -11.27 9.59
CA ILE A 79 2.09 -11.63 11.00
C ILE A 79 1.78 -13.10 11.24
N ALA A 80 0.66 -13.60 10.72
CA ALA A 80 0.28 -15.00 10.90
C ALA A 80 1.16 -15.97 10.09
N SER A 81 1.69 -15.55 8.95
CA SER A 81 2.55 -16.38 8.11
C SER A 81 3.96 -16.54 8.70
N ASP A 82 4.53 -15.47 9.26
CA ASP A 82 5.85 -15.49 9.89
C ASP A 82 5.73 -15.07 11.37
N TYR A 83 5.23 -16.00 12.18
CA TYR A 83 4.95 -15.84 13.60
C TYR A 83 6.03 -16.50 14.47
N LEU A 84 6.38 -15.86 15.59
CA LEU A 84 7.27 -16.47 16.59
C LEU A 84 6.47 -17.47 17.43
N ILE A 85 6.59 -18.75 17.11
CA ILE A 85 5.84 -19.85 17.74
C ILE A 85 6.41 -20.15 19.13
N ASP A 86 7.74 -20.19 19.22
CA ASP A 86 8.44 -20.43 20.47
C ASP A 86 9.62 -19.46 20.59
N GLU A 87 9.54 -18.60 21.62
CA GLU A 87 10.55 -17.59 21.93
C GLU A 87 11.84 -18.22 22.49
N ALA A 88 11.74 -19.33 23.24
CA ALA A 88 12.90 -19.97 23.85
C ALA A 88 13.82 -20.63 22.82
N THR A 89 13.23 -21.21 21.78
CA THR A 89 13.97 -21.86 20.67
C THR A 89 14.10 -20.97 19.43
N ASN A 90 13.54 -19.76 19.47
CA ASN A 90 13.46 -18.84 18.32
C ASN A 90 12.87 -19.52 17.08
N LEU A 91 11.80 -20.30 17.26
CA LEU A 91 11.12 -21.02 16.21
C LEU A 91 10.07 -20.12 15.52
N TRP A 92 10.23 -19.92 14.21
CA TRP A 92 9.33 -19.15 13.38
C TRP A 92 8.49 -20.06 12.48
N GLY A 93 7.23 -19.68 12.24
CA GLY A 93 6.36 -20.42 11.33
C GLY A 93 4.94 -19.88 11.24
N HIS A 94 4.06 -20.67 10.64
CA HIS A 94 2.68 -20.28 10.39
C HIS A 94 1.80 -20.46 11.63
N ASN A 95 1.13 -19.40 12.04
CA ASN A 95 0.08 -19.40 13.07
C ASN A 95 -1.30 -19.30 12.40
N LEU A 96 -1.87 -20.47 12.06
CA LEU A 96 -3.16 -20.57 11.39
C LEU A 96 -4.33 -20.08 12.24
N GLU A 97 -4.21 -20.16 13.57
CA GLU A 97 -5.23 -19.68 14.51
C GLU A 97 -5.39 -18.16 14.41
N ILE A 98 -4.27 -17.43 14.44
CA ILE A 98 -4.27 -15.97 14.25
C ILE A 98 -4.78 -15.61 12.86
N MET A 99 -4.37 -16.34 11.82
CA MET A 99 -4.86 -16.11 10.45
C MET A 99 -6.39 -16.25 10.39
N TYR A 100 -6.93 -17.29 11.01
CA TYR A 100 -8.37 -17.54 11.04
C TYR A 100 -9.12 -16.44 11.79
N TYR A 101 -8.75 -16.17 13.05
CA TYR A 101 -9.47 -15.23 13.90
C TYR A 101 -9.28 -13.76 13.49
N ARG A 102 -8.18 -13.40 12.83
CA ARG A 102 -7.98 -12.01 12.37
C ARG A 102 -8.47 -11.78 10.95
N VAL A 103 -8.52 -12.78 10.09
CA VAL A 103 -8.82 -12.57 8.67
C VAL A 103 -9.89 -13.53 8.15
N LEU A 104 -9.64 -14.84 8.17
CA LEU A 104 -10.47 -15.80 7.41
C LEU A 104 -11.90 -15.94 7.92
N GLN A 105 -12.13 -15.77 9.23
CA GLN A 105 -13.50 -15.80 9.78
C GLN A 105 -14.36 -14.60 9.37
N TYR A 106 -13.76 -13.57 8.76
CA TYR A 106 -14.44 -12.35 8.32
C TYR A 106 -14.37 -12.25 6.78
N PRO A 107 -15.37 -12.76 6.02
CA PRO A 107 -15.35 -12.74 4.56
C PRO A 107 -15.07 -11.36 3.96
N ASN A 108 -15.66 -10.30 4.52
CA ASN A 108 -15.42 -8.92 4.10
C ASN A 108 -13.93 -8.51 4.15
N ARG A 109 -13.15 -9.03 5.11
CA ARG A 109 -11.71 -8.74 5.23
C ARG A 109 -10.90 -9.39 4.11
N VAL A 110 -11.31 -10.59 3.69
CA VAL A 110 -10.74 -11.32 2.56
C VAL A 110 -11.10 -10.61 1.26
N GLU A 111 -12.37 -10.23 1.06
CA GLU A 111 -12.80 -9.44 -0.09
C GLU A 111 -12.04 -8.13 -0.21
N ASN A 112 -11.85 -7.41 0.91
CA ASN A 112 -11.10 -6.15 0.93
C ASN A 112 -9.60 -6.35 0.64
N LEU A 113 -9.02 -7.48 1.05
CA LEU A 113 -7.65 -7.85 0.70
C LEU A 113 -7.51 -8.03 -0.82
N TYR A 114 -8.40 -8.81 -1.44
CA TYR A 114 -8.43 -8.98 -2.90
C TYR A 114 -8.72 -7.66 -3.62
N PHE A 115 -9.65 -6.84 -3.11
CA PHE A 115 -9.93 -5.52 -3.66
C PHE A 115 -8.66 -4.65 -3.68
N THR A 116 -7.91 -4.63 -2.59
CA THR A 116 -6.67 -3.85 -2.47
C THR A 116 -5.59 -4.36 -3.41
N PHE A 117 -5.44 -5.68 -3.51
CA PHE A 117 -4.52 -6.31 -4.48
C PHE A 117 -4.88 -5.91 -5.92
N LEU A 118 -6.13 -6.07 -6.32
CA LEU A 118 -6.61 -5.74 -7.66
C LEU A 118 -6.52 -4.23 -7.96
N PHE A 119 -6.71 -3.39 -6.94
CA PHE A 119 -6.55 -1.94 -7.05
C PHE A 119 -5.09 -1.55 -7.37
N VAL A 120 -4.12 -2.12 -6.64
CA VAL A 120 -2.70 -1.89 -6.90
C VAL A 120 -2.29 -2.48 -8.24
N LEU A 121 -2.72 -3.70 -8.56
CA LEU A 121 -2.46 -4.34 -9.86
C LEU A 121 -2.99 -3.47 -11.02
N ARG A 122 -4.17 -2.86 -10.86
CA ARG A 122 -4.73 -1.95 -11.85
C ARG A 122 -3.88 -0.69 -12.01
N ALA A 123 -3.35 -0.14 -10.93
CA ALA A 123 -2.44 1.01 -11.01
C ALA A 123 -1.13 0.64 -11.72
N VAL A 124 -0.54 -0.51 -11.41
CA VAL A 124 0.69 -1.01 -12.07
C VAL A 124 0.46 -1.23 -13.57
N THR A 125 -0.65 -1.86 -13.95
CA THR A 125 -0.98 -2.09 -15.37
C THR A 125 -1.25 -0.78 -16.12
N LYS A 126 -1.85 0.23 -15.49
CA LYS A 126 -1.99 1.57 -16.09
C LYS A 126 -0.66 2.31 -16.21
N ALA A 127 0.30 2.07 -15.33
CA ALA A 127 1.63 2.68 -15.36
C ALA A 127 2.64 1.87 -16.20
N ALA A 128 2.19 0.86 -16.96
CA ALA A 128 3.09 -0.08 -17.63
C ALA A 128 4.09 0.60 -18.57
N GLU A 129 3.65 1.53 -19.42
CA GLU A 129 4.54 2.24 -20.35
C GLU A 129 5.64 3.01 -19.62
N TYR A 130 5.30 3.65 -18.49
CA TYR A 130 6.28 4.35 -17.68
C TYR A 130 7.25 3.38 -16.98
N LEU A 131 6.73 2.32 -16.37
CA LEU A 131 7.56 1.32 -15.67
C LEU A 131 8.50 0.58 -16.62
N GLU A 132 8.12 0.39 -17.88
CA GLU A 132 8.99 -0.19 -18.91
C GLU A 132 10.15 0.74 -19.29
N GLN A 133 9.91 2.06 -19.32
CA GLN A 133 10.88 3.08 -19.71
C GLN A 133 11.67 3.67 -18.53
N ALA A 134 11.34 3.28 -17.30
CA ALA A 134 12.00 3.78 -16.11
C ALA A 134 13.49 3.44 -16.08
N GLU A 135 14.29 4.34 -15.50
CA GLU A 135 15.72 4.16 -15.32
C GLU A 135 15.98 3.30 -14.07
N TYR A 136 16.58 2.13 -14.29
CA TYR A 136 16.97 1.20 -13.24
C TYR A 136 18.49 1.21 -13.07
N ASP A 137 19.07 2.32 -12.61
CA ASP A 137 20.52 2.41 -12.36
C ASP A 137 20.83 2.06 -10.90
N THR A 138 21.60 0.99 -10.70
CA THR A 138 22.11 0.61 -9.38
C THR A 138 23.63 0.59 -9.30
N GLY A 139 24.31 1.11 -10.33
CA GLY A 139 25.76 1.01 -10.54
C GLY A 139 26.23 -0.38 -10.98
N ASN A 140 25.32 -1.29 -11.33
CA ASN A 140 25.65 -2.64 -11.80
C ASN A 140 24.84 -2.98 -13.06
N PRO A 141 25.44 -2.81 -14.26
CA PRO A 141 24.73 -2.96 -15.53
C PRO A 141 24.05 -4.32 -15.72
N THR A 142 24.62 -5.40 -15.17
CA THR A 142 24.05 -6.75 -15.29
C THR A 142 22.76 -6.88 -14.49
N GLU A 143 22.74 -6.37 -13.25
CA GLU A 143 21.54 -6.39 -12.40
C GLU A 143 20.49 -5.40 -12.91
N ASP A 144 20.91 -4.30 -13.52
CA ASP A 144 20.05 -3.26 -14.08
C ASP A 144 19.32 -3.78 -15.34
N LEU A 145 20.03 -4.45 -16.26
CA LEU A 145 19.42 -5.13 -17.41
C LEU A 145 18.48 -6.26 -16.98
N LYS A 146 18.87 -7.04 -15.97
CA LYS A 146 18.04 -8.11 -15.41
C LYS A 146 16.76 -7.55 -14.81
N THR A 147 16.86 -6.46 -14.06
CA THR A 147 15.73 -5.72 -13.50
C THR A 147 14.76 -5.29 -14.59
N GLN A 148 15.27 -4.65 -15.65
CA GLN A 148 14.44 -4.19 -16.76
C GLN A 148 13.72 -5.36 -17.45
N SER A 149 14.41 -6.48 -17.66
CA SER A 149 13.80 -7.70 -18.21
C SER A 149 12.71 -8.26 -17.31
N LEU A 150 12.92 -8.32 -15.99
CA LEU A 150 11.92 -8.80 -15.03
C LEU A 150 10.71 -7.87 -14.96
N MET A 151 10.92 -6.55 -15.04
CA MET A 151 9.82 -5.59 -15.09
C MET A 151 8.94 -5.82 -16.32
N LYS A 152 9.54 -5.99 -17.51
CA LYS A 152 8.78 -6.32 -18.72
C LYS A 152 8.00 -7.63 -18.58
N GLN A 153 8.62 -8.66 -18.01
CA GLN A 153 7.92 -9.94 -17.76
C GLN A 153 6.73 -9.76 -16.82
N LEU A 154 6.86 -8.95 -15.77
CA LEU A 154 5.77 -8.65 -14.85
C LEU A 154 4.61 -7.90 -15.53
N LEU A 155 4.91 -6.87 -16.32
CA LEU A 155 3.91 -6.01 -16.98
C LEU A 155 3.12 -6.74 -18.07
N TYR A 156 3.79 -7.66 -18.77
CA TYR A 156 3.22 -8.42 -19.89
C TYR A 156 2.88 -9.87 -19.52
N ASP A 157 2.80 -10.21 -18.22
CA ASP A 157 2.39 -11.54 -17.78
C ASP A 157 0.91 -11.79 -18.17
N PRO A 158 0.61 -12.84 -18.96
CA PRO A 158 -0.75 -13.10 -19.43
C PRO A 158 -1.75 -13.39 -18.32
N LYS A 159 -1.31 -13.98 -17.20
CA LYS A 159 -2.19 -14.28 -16.06
C LYS A 159 -2.57 -13.00 -15.33
N LEU A 160 -1.65 -12.07 -15.17
CA LEU A 160 -1.92 -10.76 -14.55
C LEU A 160 -2.82 -9.89 -15.42
N GLN A 161 -2.64 -9.92 -16.75
CA GLN A 161 -3.54 -9.25 -17.68
C GLN A 161 -4.96 -9.86 -17.66
N ALA A 162 -5.05 -11.20 -17.65
CA ALA A 162 -6.33 -11.91 -17.58
C ALA A 162 -7.02 -11.78 -16.21
N ALA A 163 -6.27 -11.62 -15.12
CA ALA A 163 -6.79 -11.36 -13.78
C ALA A 163 -7.26 -9.92 -13.57
N CYS A 164 -7.05 -9.03 -14.55
CA CYS A 164 -7.47 -7.65 -14.53
C CYS A 164 -8.69 -7.33 -15.45
N PRO A 165 -9.79 -8.14 -15.49
CA PRO A 165 -11.02 -7.65 -16.05
C PRO A 165 -11.57 -6.60 -15.07
N LEU A 166 -11.51 -5.32 -15.47
CA LEU A 166 -11.97 -4.12 -14.76
C LEU A 166 -12.73 -4.43 -13.45
N PRO A 167 -12.02 -4.58 -12.30
CA PRO A 167 -12.63 -5.08 -11.06
C PRO A 167 -13.65 -4.10 -10.47
N PHE A 168 -13.61 -2.85 -10.95
CA PHE A 168 -14.58 -1.82 -10.65
C PHE A 168 -14.73 -0.91 -11.88
N ASP A 169 -15.94 -0.39 -12.06
CA ASP A 169 -16.25 0.57 -13.11
C ASP A 169 -15.63 1.93 -12.75
N GLU A 170 -14.44 2.20 -13.29
CA GLU A 170 -13.70 3.46 -13.11
C GLU A 170 -14.57 4.68 -13.44
N ALA A 171 -15.50 4.55 -14.40
CA ALA A 171 -16.40 5.63 -14.77
C ALA A 171 -17.41 5.92 -13.65
N LYS A 172 -17.96 4.88 -13.02
CA LYS A 172 -18.85 5.06 -11.86
C LYS A 172 -18.13 5.58 -10.63
N LEU A 173 -16.85 5.23 -10.47
CA LEU A 173 -16.05 5.67 -9.33
C LEU A 173 -15.60 7.14 -9.45
N TRP A 174 -15.18 7.55 -10.66
CA TRP A 174 -14.41 8.79 -10.83
C TRP A 174 -14.98 9.77 -11.86
N LYS A 175 -15.85 9.34 -12.80
CA LYS A 175 -16.47 10.24 -13.81
C LYS A 175 -17.76 10.92 -13.32
N GLY A 176 -18.06 10.84 -12.02
CA GLY A 176 -19.12 11.64 -11.39
C GLY A 176 -18.75 13.12 -11.27
N ARG A 177 -19.75 14.01 -11.14
CA ARG A 177 -19.57 15.47 -11.03
C ARG A 177 -18.64 15.95 -9.88
N ARG A 178 -18.24 15.08 -8.96
CA ARG A 178 -17.40 15.35 -7.77
C ARG A 178 -15.98 14.74 -7.82
N GLY A 179 -15.56 14.17 -8.96
CA GLY A 179 -14.27 13.44 -9.09
C GLY A 179 -13.03 14.21 -8.61
N PRO A 180 -12.82 15.49 -9.02
CA PRO A 180 -11.67 16.28 -8.59
C PRO A 180 -11.62 16.59 -7.09
N GLU A 181 -12.77 16.94 -6.50
CA GLU A 181 -12.88 17.20 -5.04
C GLU A 181 -12.62 15.93 -4.23
N LEU A 182 -13.13 14.79 -4.71
CA LEU A 182 -12.90 13.49 -4.09
C LEU A 182 -11.42 13.09 -4.13
N LYS A 183 -10.73 13.35 -5.26
CA LYS A 183 -9.28 13.13 -5.39
C LYS A 183 -8.52 13.92 -4.33
N GLN A 184 -8.82 15.21 -4.18
CA GLN A 184 -8.15 16.06 -3.18
C GLN A 184 -8.44 15.60 -1.76
N LYS A 185 -9.69 15.21 -1.46
CA LYS A 185 -10.09 14.68 -0.14
C LYS A 185 -9.33 13.40 0.20
N ILE A 186 -9.30 12.43 -0.72
CA ILE A 186 -8.59 11.15 -0.50
C ILE A 186 -7.08 11.41 -0.34
N GLN A 187 -6.49 12.28 -1.15
CA GLN A 187 -5.08 12.64 -1.02
C GLN A 187 -4.77 13.28 0.34
N ALA A 188 -5.64 14.15 0.86
CA ALA A 188 -5.50 14.72 2.20
C ALA A 188 -5.61 13.65 3.28
N GLN A 189 -6.56 12.73 3.18
CA GLN A 189 -6.70 11.60 4.10
C GLN A 189 -5.44 10.72 4.13
N PHE A 190 -4.85 10.40 2.97
CA PHE A 190 -3.60 9.62 2.93
C PHE A 190 -2.40 10.36 3.56
N LYS A 191 -2.33 11.69 3.44
CA LYS A 191 -1.32 12.49 4.14
C LYS A 191 -1.50 12.40 5.66
N ASN A 192 -2.74 12.50 6.14
CA ASN A 192 -3.04 12.37 7.57
C ASN A 192 -2.71 10.95 8.08
N ILE A 193 -3.10 9.91 7.33
CA ILE A 193 -2.76 8.52 7.66
C ILE A 193 -1.25 8.32 7.69
N SER A 194 -0.51 8.93 6.76
CA SER A 194 0.96 8.89 6.76
C SER A 194 1.55 9.53 8.02
N ALA A 195 1.00 10.65 8.48
CA ALA A 195 1.41 11.28 9.75
C ALA A 195 1.06 10.42 10.98
N VAL A 196 -0.07 9.69 10.96
CA VAL A 196 -0.41 8.73 12.02
C VAL A 196 0.62 7.59 12.09
N MET A 197 1.21 7.17 10.95
CA MET A 197 2.24 6.13 10.94
C MET A 197 3.50 6.55 11.71
N ASP A 198 3.81 7.86 11.79
CA ASP A 198 4.93 8.36 12.61
C ASP A 198 4.77 8.07 14.11
N CYS A 199 3.53 7.88 14.57
CA CYS A 199 3.22 7.57 15.97
C CYS A 199 3.33 6.07 16.29
N VAL A 200 3.65 5.20 15.31
CA VAL A 200 3.77 3.75 15.52
C VAL A 200 5.04 3.43 16.28
N GLY A 201 4.93 2.96 17.52
CA GLY A 201 6.09 2.66 18.39
C GLY A 201 6.99 1.50 17.92
N CYS A 202 6.49 0.63 17.05
CA CYS A 202 7.27 -0.47 16.46
C CYS A 202 7.97 0.00 15.17
N GLU A 203 9.30 -0.03 15.14
CA GLU A 203 10.10 0.48 14.01
C GLU A 203 9.83 -0.27 12.70
N LYS A 204 9.83 -1.61 12.72
CA LYS A 204 9.50 -2.41 11.53
C LYS A 204 8.07 -2.18 11.07
N CYS A 205 7.13 -2.05 11.99
CA CYS A 205 5.73 -1.77 11.68
C CYS A 205 5.56 -0.38 11.06
N ARG A 206 6.31 0.61 11.56
CA ARG A 206 6.35 1.98 11.01
C ARG A 206 6.95 1.99 9.59
N LEU A 207 8.05 1.27 9.39
CA LEU A 207 8.70 1.09 8.09
C LEU A 207 7.72 0.57 7.04
N TRP A 208 7.10 -0.58 7.31
CA TRP A 208 6.15 -1.20 6.39
C TRP A 208 4.85 -0.40 6.25
N GLY A 209 4.34 0.16 7.35
CA GLY A 209 3.16 1.02 7.34
C GLY A 209 3.34 2.24 6.45
N LYS A 210 4.47 2.96 6.55
CA LYS A 210 4.79 4.07 5.65
C LYS A 210 4.92 3.63 4.20
N LEU A 211 5.64 2.54 3.95
CA LEU A 211 5.85 1.98 2.61
C LEU A 211 4.52 1.64 1.93
N GLN A 212 3.66 0.89 2.62
CA GLN A 212 2.38 0.43 2.09
C GLN A 212 1.37 1.58 1.91
N VAL A 213 1.28 2.51 2.87
CA VAL A 213 0.42 3.71 2.75
C VAL A 213 0.87 4.60 1.59
N SER A 214 2.18 4.82 1.43
CA SER A 214 2.74 5.56 0.29
C SER A 214 2.43 4.85 -1.03
N GLY A 215 2.62 3.53 -1.09
CA GLY A 215 2.29 2.72 -2.27
C GLY A 215 0.82 2.84 -2.69
N LEU A 216 -0.10 2.78 -1.73
CA LEU A 216 -1.53 3.00 -2.00
C LEU A 216 -1.84 4.43 -2.45
N GLY A 217 -1.20 5.44 -1.85
CA GLY A 217 -1.30 6.84 -2.29
C GLY A 217 -0.81 7.03 -3.74
N THR A 218 0.29 6.39 -4.11
CA THR A 218 0.81 6.35 -5.48
C THR A 218 -0.15 5.66 -6.44
N ALA A 219 -0.70 4.50 -6.05
CA ALA A 219 -1.68 3.78 -6.86
C ALA A 219 -2.91 4.66 -7.15
N LEU A 220 -3.43 5.37 -6.13
CA LEU A 220 -4.48 6.37 -6.31
C LEU A 220 -4.06 7.47 -7.28
N LYS A 221 -2.87 8.07 -7.10
CA LYS A 221 -2.36 9.13 -7.97
C LYS A 221 -2.32 8.68 -9.44
N ILE A 222 -1.85 7.46 -9.72
CA ILE A 222 -1.82 6.89 -11.08
C ILE A 222 -3.24 6.76 -11.62
N LEU A 223 -4.14 6.12 -10.87
CA LEU A 223 -5.51 5.87 -11.33
C LEU A 223 -6.32 7.17 -11.54
N PHE A 224 -5.98 8.25 -10.84
CA PHE A 224 -6.60 9.57 -10.96
C PHE A 224 -5.99 10.50 -12.01
N SER A 225 -4.88 10.14 -12.67
CA SER A 225 -4.14 11.08 -13.54
C SER A 225 -4.26 10.77 -15.04
N VAL A 226 -4.77 9.60 -15.42
CA VAL A 226 -4.69 9.09 -16.81
C VAL A 226 -5.85 9.58 -17.70
N ASN A 227 -6.73 10.48 -17.22
CA ASN A 227 -7.73 11.13 -18.10
C ASN A 227 -7.28 12.51 -18.61
N ASP A 228 -6.13 13.02 -18.15
CA ASP A 228 -5.51 14.26 -18.63
C ASP A 228 -4.17 13.88 -19.28
N GLU A 229 -4.17 13.59 -20.58
CA GLU A 229 -3.01 13.07 -21.33
C GLU A 229 -1.74 13.95 -21.24
N GLU A 230 -1.86 15.21 -20.82
CA GLU A 230 -0.72 16.14 -20.64
C GLU A 230 0.02 15.99 -19.29
N ASN A 231 -0.55 15.33 -18.28
CA ASN A 231 -0.02 15.38 -16.90
C ASN A 231 0.78 14.14 -16.46
N LEU A 232 0.85 13.09 -17.27
CA LEU A 232 1.54 11.85 -16.91
C LEU A 232 3.05 12.05 -16.70
N VAL A 233 3.70 12.88 -17.51
CA VAL A 233 5.14 13.15 -17.38
C VAL A 233 5.46 13.95 -16.10
N GLN A 234 4.59 14.90 -15.71
CA GLN A 234 4.80 15.80 -14.57
C GLN A 234 4.44 15.16 -13.21
N ILE A 235 3.42 14.30 -13.19
CA ILE A 235 2.95 13.61 -11.97
C ILE A 235 3.88 12.45 -11.62
N VAL A 236 4.51 11.85 -12.61
CA VAL A 236 5.35 10.68 -12.41
C VAL A 236 6.79 11.04 -12.05
N SER A 237 7.30 12.20 -12.49
CA SER A 237 8.56 12.79 -11.99
C SER A 237 8.54 13.17 -10.50
N THR A 238 7.35 13.22 -9.89
CA THR A 238 7.13 13.45 -8.45
C THR A 238 6.69 12.18 -7.70
N LEU A 239 6.77 11.00 -8.33
CA LEU A 239 6.71 9.76 -7.56
C LEU A 239 7.97 9.69 -6.69
N PRO A 240 7.84 9.51 -5.36
CA PRO A 240 8.96 8.98 -4.60
C PRO A 240 9.40 7.73 -5.35
N ARG A 241 10.65 7.73 -5.83
CA ARG A 241 11.26 6.61 -6.55
C ARG A 241 10.85 5.32 -5.83
N LEU A 242 9.96 4.55 -6.47
CA LEU A 242 9.40 3.31 -5.93
C LEU A 242 10.52 2.28 -5.71
#